data_AF-A0A0N4XLB3-F1
#
_entry.id   AF-A0A0N4XLB3-F1
#
_cell.length_a   1.000
_cell.length_b   1.000
_cell.length_c   1.000
_cell.angle_alpha   90.00
_cell.angle_beta   90.00
_cell.angle_gamma   90.00
#
_symmetry.space_group_name_H-M   'P 1'
#
loop_
_entity.id
_entity.type
_entity.pdbx_description
1 polymer ?
#
loop_
_entity_poly.entity_id
_entity_poly.type
_entity_poly.pdbx_seq_one_letter_code
_entity_poly.pdbx_strand_id
1 'polypeptide(L)'
;MGSLFGCSIEADPNQWEAKMSNGLVKGHAYSITGMRIVNGPNGQVCLMRIRNPWGNEQEWNGPWSDDSYEWKSVPDNVKQDMGLRFDHDGEFWMSFEDYMRNFEKMEICNLGPDVMDEVYQMTGVKAAGSVWAANTHDGAWIRDQTAGGCRNYIATFASNPQYRVQLTDSDPDDDDELCTVIFAVMQKYRRNLKAQGLDNVPIGFGESFRVR
;
A
#
# COMPACT_ATOMS: atom_id res chain seq x y z
N MET A 1 -2.62 -7.05 -11.11
CA MET A 1 -2.92 -6.51 -9.77
C MET A 1 -3.39 -5.07 -9.89
N GLY A 2 -4.59 -4.75 -9.42
CA GLY A 2 -5.10 -3.37 -9.40
C GLY A 2 -5.03 -2.76 -8.00
N SER A 3 -3.90 -2.94 -7.32
CA SER A 3 -3.67 -2.34 -6.00
C SER A 3 -3.11 -0.92 -6.16
N LEU A 4 -3.54 -0.01 -5.30
CA LEU A 4 -2.96 1.32 -5.18
C LEU A 4 -1.91 1.30 -4.08
N PHE A 5 -0.73 1.81 -4.38
CA PHE A 5 0.38 1.88 -3.44
C PHE A 5 0.67 3.34 -3.12
N GLY A 6 0.62 3.67 -1.83
CA GLY A 6 1.01 4.97 -1.29
C GLY A 6 2.23 4.83 -0.39
N CYS A 7 2.98 5.91 -0.23
CA CYS A 7 4.02 6.01 0.77
C CYS A 7 4.12 7.42 1.35
N SER A 8 4.69 7.54 2.55
CA SER A 8 4.90 8.83 3.19
C SER A 8 6.10 8.82 4.12
N ILE A 9 6.54 10.04 4.45
CA ILE A 9 7.62 10.33 5.40
C ILE A 9 6.98 11.14 6.53
N GLU A 10 7.17 10.77 7.79
CA GLU A 10 6.60 11.54 8.89
C GLU A 10 7.28 12.91 8.99
N ALA A 11 6.48 13.92 9.31
CA ALA A 11 6.95 15.26 9.65
C ALA A 11 6.71 15.52 11.14
N ASP A 12 7.44 16.50 11.67
CA ASP A 12 7.06 17.11 12.95
C ASP A 12 5.62 17.61 12.82
N PRO A 13 4.71 17.33 13.78
CA PRO A 13 3.33 17.80 13.75
C PRO A 13 3.19 19.33 13.58
N ASN A 14 4.23 20.09 13.91
CA ASN A 14 4.28 21.56 13.78
C ASN A 14 4.88 22.03 12.46
N GLN A 15 5.34 21.12 11.59
CA GLN A 15 5.89 21.42 10.27
C GLN A 15 5.13 20.66 9.20
N TRP A 16 4.23 21.36 8.51
CA TRP A 16 3.63 20.82 7.29
C TRP A 16 4.61 20.91 6.13
N GLU A 17 4.76 19.80 5.40
CA GLU A 17 5.39 19.78 4.09
C GLU A 17 6.85 20.27 4.08
N ALA A 18 7.62 19.81 5.07
CA ALA A 18 9.02 20.16 5.20
C ALA A 18 9.86 19.53 4.08
N LYS A 19 10.45 20.38 3.24
CA LYS A 19 11.36 19.96 2.17
C LYS A 19 12.70 19.48 2.74
N MET A 20 13.15 18.34 2.26
CA MET A 20 14.44 17.75 2.59
C MET A 20 15.50 18.16 1.55
N SER A 21 16.78 18.07 1.93
CA SER A 21 17.91 18.38 1.03
C SER A 21 18.01 17.43 -0.17
N ASN A 22 17.42 16.24 -0.07
CA ASN A 22 17.38 15.22 -1.12
C ASN A 22 16.19 15.38 -2.08
N GLY A 23 15.43 16.47 -1.96
CA GLY A 23 14.27 16.78 -2.80
C GLY A 23 12.93 16.21 -2.32
N LEU A 24 12.94 15.29 -1.36
CA LEU A 24 11.72 14.72 -0.78
C LEU A 24 11.02 15.71 0.17
N VAL A 25 9.74 15.50 0.38
CA VAL A 25 8.86 16.33 1.24
C VAL A 25 8.26 15.47 2.34
N LYS A 26 8.42 15.90 3.59
CA LYS A 26 7.85 15.24 4.77
C LYS A 26 6.41 15.63 5.02
N GLY A 27 5.64 14.77 5.69
CA GLY A 27 4.24 15.02 6.00
C GLY A 27 3.35 15.05 4.75
N HIS A 28 3.83 14.42 3.67
CA HIS A 28 3.21 14.40 2.36
C HIS A 28 3.06 12.96 1.85
N ALA A 29 2.00 12.71 1.09
CA ALA A 29 1.70 11.40 0.54
C ALA A 29 2.18 11.30 -0.92
N TYR A 30 2.92 10.24 -1.22
CA TYR A 30 3.39 9.90 -2.55
C TYR A 30 2.67 8.64 -3.04
N SER A 31 2.66 8.42 -4.36
CA SER A 31 2.16 7.18 -4.96
C SER A 31 3.33 6.36 -5.51
N ILE A 32 3.32 5.04 -5.29
CA ILE A 32 4.24 4.13 -5.97
C ILE A 32 3.56 3.66 -7.25
N THR A 33 4.16 3.99 -8.40
CA THR A 33 3.56 3.80 -9.73
C THR A 33 4.27 2.70 -10.54
N GLY A 34 5.33 2.11 -10.00
CA GLY A 34 6.06 1.04 -10.69
C GLY A 34 7.21 0.47 -9.87
N MET A 35 7.65 -0.72 -10.27
CA MET A 35 8.84 -1.37 -9.75
C MET A 35 9.52 -2.16 -10.87
N ARG A 36 10.85 -2.08 -10.96
CA ARG A 36 11.64 -2.72 -12.01
C ARG A 36 13.00 -3.14 -11.49
N ILE A 37 13.47 -4.31 -11.91
CA ILE A 37 14.85 -4.74 -11.66
C ILE A 37 15.67 -4.43 -12.92
N VAL A 38 16.76 -3.70 -12.76
CA VAL A 38 17.67 -3.35 -13.87
C VAL A 38 19.11 -3.72 -13.53
N ASN A 39 19.95 -3.87 -14.55
CA ASN A 39 21.39 -4.02 -14.37
C ASN A 39 22.01 -2.61 -14.25
N GLY A 40 22.34 -2.20 -13.03
CA GLY A 40 23.01 -0.94 -12.75
C GLY A 40 24.54 -1.07 -12.77
N PRO A 41 25.27 0.02 -12.44
CA PRO A 41 26.73 0.05 -12.48
C PRO A 41 27.40 -0.97 -11.54
N ASN A 42 26.74 -1.28 -10.42
CA ASN A 42 27.25 -2.16 -9.35
C ASN A 42 26.54 -3.52 -9.30
N GLY A 43 25.80 -3.89 -10.34
CA GLY A 43 25.01 -5.13 -10.40
C GLY A 43 23.51 -4.86 -10.49
N GLN A 44 22.71 -5.90 -10.26
CA GLN A 44 21.25 -5.79 -10.30
C GLN A 44 20.74 -4.91 -9.17
N VAL A 45 19.82 -4.00 -9.50
CA VAL A 45 19.17 -3.10 -8.55
C VAL A 45 17.66 -3.14 -8.75
N CYS A 46 16.91 -3.20 -7.65
CA CYS A 46 15.47 -3.00 -7.65
C CYS A 46 15.18 -1.50 -7.56
N LEU A 47 14.53 -0.96 -8.57
CA LEU A 47 14.10 0.43 -8.64
C LEU A 47 12.60 0.54 -8.40
N MET A 48 12.22 1.56 -7.64
CA MET A 48 10.84 1.97 -7.41
C MET A 48 10.58 3.28 -8.13
N ARG A 49 9.43 3.35 -8.80
CA ARG A 49 8.92 4.58 -9.40
C ARG A 49 7.90 5.21 -8.47
N ILE A 50 8.15 6.45 -8.06
CA ILE A 50 7.38 7.17 -7.06
C ILE A 50 6.94 8.50 -7.66
N ARG A 51 5.71 8.90 -7.35
CA ARG A 51 5.13 10.14 -7.85
C ARG A 51 4.68 11.06 -6.72
N ASN A 52 5.16 12.29 -6.78
CA ASN A 52 4.67 13.42 -6.02
C ASN A 52 3.37 13.96 -6.68
N PRO A 53 2.20 13.94 -6.01
CA PRO A 53 0.94 14.40 -6.59
C PRO A 53 0.90 15.89 -6.93
N TRP A 54 1.83 16.71 -6.42
CA TRP A 54 1.91 18.11 -6.84
C TRP A 54 2.35 18.31 -8.27
N GLY A 55 3.01 17.31 -8.86
CA GLY A 55 3.50 17.36 -10.23
C GLY A 55 4.36 18.59 -10.55
N ASN A 56 5.21 18.96 -9.60
CA ASN A 56 6.17 20.04 -9.75
C ASN A 56 7.60 19.50 -9.59
N GLU A 57 8.59 20.36 -9.82
CA GLU A 57 10.04 20.07 -9.81
C GLU A 57 10.60 19.52 -8.47
N GLN A 58 9.78 19.26 -7.44
CA GLN A 58 10.22 18.60 -6.21
C GLN A 58 10.25 17.08 -6.39
N GLU A 59 11.34 16.64 -6.99
CA GLU A 59 11.69 15.25 -7.23
C GLU A 59 12.93 14.86 -6.44
N TRP A 60 13.12 13.54 -6.29
CA TRP A 60 14.33 12.96 -5.74
C TRP A 60 15.56 13.39 -6.54
N ASN A 61 16.61 13.85 -5.85
CA ASN A 61 17.86 14.30 -6.48
C ASN A 61 19.09 13.42 -6.17
N GLY A 62 18.87 12.21 -5.65
CA GLY A 62 19.92 11.23 -5.36
C GLY A 62 20.17 10.23 -6.51
N PRO A 63 20.79 9.08 -6.23
CA PRO A 63 20.98 8.00 -7.21
C PRO A 63 19.67 7.59 -7.88
N TRP A 64 19.70 7.39 -9.19
CA TRP A 64 18.55 7.07 -10.06
C TRP A 64 17.51 8.19 -10.25
N SER A 65 17.80 9.41 -9.77
CA SER A 65 17.07 10.62 -10.19
C SER A 65 17.17 10.85 -11.70
N ASP A 66 16.42 11.80 -12.23
CA ASP A 66 16.31 12.03 -13.68
C ASP A 66 17.66 12.37 -14.34
N ASP A 67 18.52 13.13 -13.67
CA ASP A 67 19.85 13.52 -14.15
C ASP A 67 20.99 12.55 -13.71
N SER A 68 20.63 11.41 -13.12
CA SER A 68 21.58 10.46 -12.52
C SER A 68 22.45 9.75 -13.57
N TYR A 69 23.75 9.63 -13.29
CA TYR A 69 24.70 8.98 -14.20
C TYR A 69 24.47 7.45 -14.30
N GLU A 70 23.83 6.87 -13.29
CA GLU A 70 23.51 5.45 -13.18
C GLU A 70 22.69 4.97 -14.39
N TRP A 71 21.82 5.83 -14.94
CA TRP A 71 21.05 5.54 -16.16
C TRP A 71 21.91 5.27 -17.40
N LYS A 72 23.18 5.72 -17.43
CA LYS A 72 24.09 5.42 -18.54
C LYS A 72 24.42 3.92 -18.67
N SER A 73 24.31 3.18 -17.58
CA SER A 73 24.50 1.72 -17.57
C SER A 73 23.30 0.94 -18.10
N VAL A 74 22.12 1.57 -18.15
CA VAL A 74 20.88 0.92 -18.58
C VAL A 74 20.70 1.12 -20.09
N PRO A 75 20.46 0.06 -20.88
CA PRO A 75 20.18 0.17 -22.31
C PRO A 75 18.91 0.97 -22.62
N ASP A 76 18.90 1.70 -23.74
CA ASP A 76 17.77 2.59 -24.08
C ASP A 76 16.47 1.84 -24.35
N ASN A 77 16.52 0.60 -24.85
CA ASN A 77 15.33 -0.24 -25.01
C ASN A 77 14.69 -0.58 -23.66
N VAL A 78 15.49 -0.76 -22.60
CA VAL A 78 15.00 -1.00 -21.24
C VAL A 78 14.39 0.28 -20.69
N LYS A 79 15.03 1.44 -20.88
CA LYS A 79 14.46 2.75 -20.47
C LYS A 79 13.11 3.03 -21.14
N GLN A 80 12.99 2.75 -22.43
CA GLN A 80 11.74 2.91 -23.17
C GLN A 80 10.64 1.96 -22.67
N ASP A 81 10.97 0.69 -22.42
CA ASP A 81 10.03 -0.29 -21.87
C ASP A 81 9.56 0.07 -20.44
N MET A 82 10.45 0.66 -19.64
CA MET A 82 10.11 1.21 -18.33
C MET A 82 9.23 2.46 -18.41
N GLY A 83 9.05 3.04 -19.60
CA GLY A 83 8.37 4.31 -19.79
C GLY A 83 9.08 5.46 -19.09
N LEU A 84 10.42 5.39 -18.99
CA LEU A 84 11.22 6.42 -18.34
C LEU A 84 11.03 7.75 -19.07
N ARG A 85 10.59 8.75 -18.32
CA ARG A 85 10.46 10.14 -18.76
C ARG A 85 11.30 10.99 -17.83
N PHE A 86 12.03 11.93 -18.42
CA PHE A 86 12.80 12.93 -17.69
C PHE A 86 12.03 14.25 -17.80
N ASP A 87 10.90 14.30 -17.10
CA ASP A 87 9.95 15.40 -17.12
C ASP A 87 9.79 15.89 -15.68
N HIS A 88 9.64 17.20 -15.47
CA HIS A 88 9.37 17.77 -14.14
C HIS A 88 7.90 17.59 -13.73
N ASP A 89 7.41 16.36 -13.73
CA ASP A 89 6.01 16.00 -13.48
C ASP A 89 5.78 15.34 -12.11
N GLY A 90 6.81 15.37 -11.26
CA GLY A 90 6.83 14.81 -9.92
C GLY A 90 7.05 13.30 -9.88
N GLU A 91 7.21 12.61 -11.02
CA GLU A 91 7.57 11.19 -11.08
C GLU A 91 9.09 11.02 -11.11
N PHE A 92 9.61 10.16 -10.23
CA PHE A 92 11.04 9.87 -10.16
C PHE A 92 11.29 8.41 -9.83
N TRP A 93 12.50 7.94 -10.12
CA TRP A 93 12.95 6.62 -9.70
C TRP A 93 13.97 6.72 -8.57
N MET A 94 13.97 5.71 -7.71
CA MET A 94 15.01 5.51 -6.70
C MET A 94 15.24 4.02 -6.45
N SER A 95 16.37 3.68 -5.84
CA SER A 95 16.61 2.31 -5.41
C SER A 95 15.67 1.91 -4.27
N PHE A 96 15.32 0.63 -4.18
CA PHE A 96 14.56 0.11 -3.04
C PHE A 96 15.30 0.34 -1.71
N GLU A 97 16.63 0.32 -1.71
CA GLU A 97 17.42 0.65 -0.52
C GLU A 97 17.24 2.11 -0.09
N ASP A 98 17.28 3.04 -1.04
CA ASP A 98 17.05 4.46 -0.75
C ASP A 98 15.60 4.70 -0.34
N TYR A 99 14.64 4.00 -0.93
CA TYR A 99 13.27 4.01 -0.45
C TYR A 99 13.19 3.63 1.03
N MET A 100 13.78 2.49 1.42
CA MET A 100 13.78 2.01 2.81
C MET A 100 14.50 2.95 3.78
N ARG A 101 15.47 3.75 3.29
CA ARG A 101 16.19 4.75 4.11
C ARG A 101 15.42 6.04 4.30
N ASN A 102 14.53 6.39 3.37
CA ASN A 102 13.89 7.71 3.34
C ASN A 102 12.39 7.67 3.66
N PHE A 103 11.68 6.61 3.32
CA PHE A 103 10.25 6.45 3.56
C PHE A 103 9.99 5.59 4.78
N GLU A 104 8.99 5.99 5.57
CA GLU A 104 8.68 5.37 6.86
C GLU A 104 7.39 4.55 6.81
N LYS A 105 6.48 4.87 5.88
CA LYS A 105 5.19 4.19 5.72
C LYS A 105 4.94 3.82 4.27
N MET A 106 4.47 2.59 4.08
CA MET A 106 3.84 2.12 2.84
C MET A 106 2.38 1.76 3.14
N GLU A 107 1.49 2.22 2.28
CA GLU A 107 0.06 1.92 2.33
C GLU A 107 -0.33 1.17 1.06
N ILE A 108 -0.98 0.03 1.21
CA ILE A 108 -1.44 -0.78 0.07
C ILE A 108 -2.95 -0.87 0.16
N CYS A 109 -3.63 -0.36 -0.86
CA CYS A 109 -5.06 -0.51 -1.02
C CYS A 109 -5.33 -1.52 -2.12
N ASN A 110 -5.69 -2.75 -1.74
CA ASN A 110 -6.14 -3.76 -2.68
C ASN A 110 -7.59 -3.48 -3.04
N LEU A 111 -7.83 -3.19 -4.31
CA LEU A 111 -9.17 -3.03 -4.83
C LEU A 111 -9.79 -4.42 -5.07
N GLY A 112 -11.05 -4.56 -4.67
CA GLY A 112 -11.81 -5.79 -4.85
C GLY A 112 -12.10 -6.10 -6.33
N PRO A 113 -12.53 -7.33 -6.63
CA PRO A 113 -12.91 -7.76 -7.98
C PRO A 113 -14.04 -6.89 -8.57
N ASP A 114 -14.97 -6.46 -7.71
CA ASP A 114 -16.08 -5.57 -8.03
C ASP A 114 -15.61 -4.22 -8.59
N VAL A 115 -14.61 -3.62 -7.95
CA VAL A 115 -14.04 -2.34 -8.42
C VAL A 115 -13.29 -2.54 -9.75
N MET A 116 -12.62 -3.68 -9.94
CA MET A 116 -11.95 -3.98 -11.21
C MET A 116 -12.94 -4.12 -12.36
N ASP A 117 -14.10 -4.72 -12.12
CA ASP A 117 -15.17 -4.84 -13.12
C ASP A 117 -15.75 -3.47 -13.50
N GLU A 118 -15.96 -2.58 -12.53
CA GLU A 118 -16.40 -1.20 -12.80
C GLU A 118 -15.35 -0.43 -13.60
N VAL A 119 -14.07 -0.53 -13.23
CA VAL A 119 -12.97 0.10 -13.97
C VAL A 119 -12.92 -0.42 -15.41
N TYR A 120 -13.10 -1.73 -15.61
CA TYR A 120 -13.18 -2.30 -16.96
C TYR A 120 -14.37 -1.75 -17.75
N GLN A 121 -15.56 -1.66 -17.14
CA GLN A 121 -16.75 -1.10 -17.80
C GLN A 121 -16.54 0.37 -18.19
N MET A 122 -15.85 1.16 -17.36
CA MET A 122 -15.61 2.58 -17.63
C MET A 122 -14.47 2.84 -18.62
N THR A 123 -13.40 2.05 -18.57
CA THR A 123 -12.15 2.36 -19.30
C THR A 123 -11.86 1.41 -20.45
N GLY A 124 -12.53 0.25 -20.50
CA GLY A 124 -12.22 -0.85 -21.42
C GLY A 124 -10.90 -1.57 -21.12
N VAL A 125 -10.15 -1.16 -20.09
CA VAL A 125 -8.86 -1.74 -19.71
C VAL A 125 -9.09 -2.86 -18.71
N LYS A 126 -8.77 -4.09 -19.11
CA LYS A 126 -8.81 -5.24 -18.21
C LYS A 126 -7.51 -5.32 -17.44
N ALA A 127 -7.58 -5.38 -16.11
CA ALA A 127 -6.40 -5.60 -15.29
C ALA A 127 -5.75 -6.95 -15.65
N ALA A 128 -4.44 -6.94 -15.91
CA ALA A 128 -3.68 -8.16 -16.13
C ALA A 128 -3.34 -8.82 -14.78
N GLY A 129 -3.55 -10.14 -14.69
CA GLY A 129 -3.16 -11.00 -13.57
C GLY A 129 -4.31 -11.56 -12.73
N SER A 130 -3.93 -12.30 -11.69
CA SER A 130 -4.85 -12.90 -10.72
C SER A 130 -5.66 -11.83 -9.97
N VAL A 131 -6.92 -12.15 -9.68
CA VAL A 131 -7.85 -11.27 -8.98
C VAL A 131 -8.05 -11.81 -7.57
N TRP A 132 -8.04 -10.92 -6.56
CA TRP A 132 -8.34 -11.30 -5.19
C TRP A 132 -9.81 -11.70 -5.05
N ALA A 133 -10.08 -12.80 -4.34
CA ALA A 133 -11.42 -13.10 -3.86
C ALA A 133 -11.70 -12.24 -2.62
N ALA A 134 -12.69 -11.34 -2.70
CA ALA A 134 -13.07 -10.48 -1.59
C ALA A 134 -14.35 -11.00 -0.92
N ASN A 135 -14.33 -11.14 0.41
CA ASN A 135 -15.52 -11.36 1.23
C ASN A 135 -15.57 -10.27 2.30
N THR A 136 -16.74 -9.66 2.47
CA THR A 136 -16.94 -8.59 3.46
C THR A 136 -18.10 -8.93 4.37
N HIS A 137 -17.92 -8.69 5.66
CA HIS A 137 -18.96 -8.85 6.66
C HIS A 137 -19.13 -7.55 7.46
N ASP A 138 -20.38 -7.14 7.61
CA ASP A 138 -20.74 -6.01 8.43
C ASP A 138 -21.18 -6.47 9.83
N GLY A 139 -20.69 -5.75 10.83
CA GLY A 139 -21.01 -6.02 12.23
C GLY A 139 -20.96 -4.76 13.07
N ALA A 140 -21.37 -4.89 14.34
CA ALA A 140 -21.35 -3.80 15.30
C ALA A 140 -20.96 -4.30 16.69
N TRP A 141 -20.20 -3.48 17.41
CA TRP A 141 -19.95 -3.63 18.84
C TRP A 141 -20.95 -2.80 19.62
N ILE A 142 -21.95 -3.46 20.18
CA ILE A 142 -23.03 -2.84 20.96
C ILE A 142 -22.71 -3.07 22.44
N ARG A 143 -22.77 -1.98 23.21
CA ARG A 143 -22.55 -2.01 24.66
C ARG A 143 -23.45 -3.06 25.31
N ASP A 144 -22.88 -3.82 26.24
CA ASP A 144 -23.55 -4.87 27.02
C ASP A 144 -24.15 -6.03 26.20
N GLN A 145 -23.79 -6.14 24.91
CA GLN A 145 -24.21 -7.23 24.03
C GLN A 145 -23.00 -7.85 23.32
N THR A 146 -22.45 -7.15 22.32
CA THR A 146 -21.38 -7.67 21.45
C THR A 146 -20.05 -6.96 21.66
N ALA A 147 -19.99 -5.88 22.45
CA ALA A 147 -18.77 -5.16 22.78
C ALA A 147 -17.91 -5.89 23.83
N GLY A 148 -17.34 -7.03 23.46
CA GLY A 148 -16.63 -7.93 24.35
C GLY A 148 -15.22 -7.49 24.78
N GLY A 149 -14.66 -6.47 24.13
CA GLY A 149 -13.28 -6.02 24.36
C GLY A 149 -12.22 -6.91 23.70
N CYS A 150 -10.94 -6.67 23.99
CA CYS A 150 -9.83 -7.47 23.47
C CYS A 150 -9.55 -8.70 24.35
N ARG A 151 -8.54 -9.52 23.98
CA ARG A 151 -8.22 -10.79 24.67
C ARG A 151 -7.90 -10.63 26.17
N ASN A 152 -7.51 -9.43 26.61
CA ASN A 152 -7.29 -9.10 28.01
C ASN A 152 -8.58 -9.19 28.86
N TYR A 153 -9.76 -9.11 28.22
CA TYR A 153 -11.07 -9.21 28.85
C TYR A 153 -11.70 -10.59 28.60
N ILE A 154 -11.05 -11.66 29.07
CA ILE A 154 -11.41 -13.05 28.75
C ILE A 154 -12.89 -13.38 29.02
N ALA A 155 -13.48 -12.81 30.08
CA ALA A 155 -14.87 -13.04 30.46
C ALA A 155 -15.89 -12.55 29.43
N THR A 156 -15.57 -11.49 28.68
CA THR A 156 -16.47 -10.86 27.71
C THR A 156 -16.00 -11.01 26.27
N PHE A 157 -14.74 -11.39 26.06
CA PHE A 157 -14.11 -11.48 24.73
C PHE A 157 -14.90 -12.35 23.75
N ALA A 158 -15.47 -13.46 24.22
CA ALA A 158 -16.25 -14.38 23.39
C ALA A 158 -17.57 -13.80 22.86
N SER A 159 -18.05 -12.70 23.45
CA SER A 159 -19.27 -12.00 23.01
C SER A 159 -19.06 -11.15 21.74
N ASN A 160 -17.81 -10.91 21.34
CA ASN A 160 -17.53 -10.25 20.06
C ASN A 160 -18.08 -11.09 18.88
N PRO A 161 -18.48 -10.46 17.76
CA PRO A 161 -18.85 -11.18 16.54
C PRO A 161 -17.71 -12.10 16.07
N GLN A 162 -18.06 -13.32 15.65
CA GLN A 162 -17.11 -14.33 15.19
C GLN A 162 -17.40 -14.70 13.74
N TYR A 163 -16.35 -14.78 12.92
CA TYR A 163 -16.44 -15.11 11.50
C TYR A 163 -15.59 -16.34 11.22
N ARG A 164 -16.11 -17.26 10.43
CA ARG A 164 -15.40 -18.46 10.00
C ARG A 164 -14.97 -18.28 8.56
N VAL A 165 -13.68 -18.44 8.31
CA VAL A 165 -13.11 -18.50 6.96
C VAL A 165 -12.61 -19.91 6.70
N GLN A 166 -12.87 -20.40 5.49
CA GLN A 166 -12.39 -21.69 5.03
C GLN A 166 -11.50 -21.44 3.81
N LEU A 167 -10.25 -21.86 3.90
CA LEU A 167 -9.29 -21.83 2.80
C LEU A 167 -9.33 -23.22 2.14
N THR A 168 -9.60 -23.28 0.84
CA THR A 168 -9.79 -24.53 0.08
C THR A 168 -8.72 -24.80 -0.95
N ASP A 169 -8.16 -23.74 -1.53
CA ASP A 169 -7.26 -23.82 -2.67
C ASP A 169 -5.94 -23.11 -2.33
N SER A 170 -4.81 -23.75 -2.68
CA SER A 170 -3.48 -23.17 -2.56
C SER A 170 -3.21 -22.18 -3.68
N ASP A 171 -2.24 -21.29 -3.48
CA ASP A 171 -1.84 -20.33 -4.50
C ASP A 171 -1.20 -21.08 -5.69
N PRO A 172 -1.56 -20.74 -6.96
CA PRO A 172 -1.16 -21.53 -8.14
C PRO A 172 0.35 -21.64 -8.37
N ASP A 173 1.12 -20.68 -7.85
CA ASP A 173 2.57 -20.56 -8.01
C ASP A 173 3.32 -20.83 -6.70
N ASP A 174 2.65 -21.45 -5.71
CA ASP A 174 3.25 -21.78 -4.42
C ASP A 174 3.60 -23.27 -4.32
N ASP A 175 4.90 -23.55 -4.27
CA ASP A 175 5.46 -24.91 -4.13
C ASP A 175 5.11 -25.55 -2.77
N ASP A 176 4.77 -24.75 -1.76
CA ASP A 176 4.47 -25.21 -0.40
C ASP A 176 2.97 -25.49 -0.15
N GLU A 177 2.13 -25.38 -1.20
CA GLU A 177 0.67 -25.58 -1.15
C GLU A 177 -0.05 -24.70 -0.10
N LEU A 178 0.46 -23.50 0.18
CA LEU A 178 -0.16 -22.56 1.12
C LEU A 178 -1.18 -21.64 0.41
N CYS A 179 -1.99 -20.95 1.21
CA CYS A 179 -2.99 -20.01 0.73
C CYS A 179 -2.75 -18.64 1.35
N THR A 180 -2.60 -17.61 0.51
CA THR A 180 -2.44 -16.24 0.99
C THR A 180 -3.80 -15.59 1.25
N VAL A 181 -4.01 -15.13 2.49
CA VAL A 181 -5.21 -14.39 2.89
C VAL A 181 -4.85 -13.09 3.60
N ILE A 182 -5.63 -12.04 3.34
CA ILE A 182 -5.51 -10.74 4.01
C ILE A 182 -6.79 -10.49 4.80
N PHE A 183 -6.65 -10.31 6.11
CA PHE A 183 -7.75 -9.90 6.99
C PHE A 183 -7.66 -8.40 7.29
N ALA A 184 -8.73 -7.67 7.01
CA ALA A 184 -8.84 -6.24 7.30
C ALA A 184 -10.09 -5.97 8.15
N VAL A 185 -9.94 -5.19 9.22
CA VAL A 185 -11.06 -4.73 10.06
C VAL A 185 -11.11 -3.21 10.01
N MET A 186 -12.26 -2.66 9.60
CA MET A 186 -12.45 -1.23 9.41
C MET A 186 -13.61 -0.71 10.27
N GLN A 187 -13.38 0.40 10.97
CA GLN A 187 -14.43 1.11 11.69
C GLN A 187 -15.17 2.09 10.76
N LYS A 188 -16.51 1.95 10.67
CA LYS A 188 -17.35 2.81 9.82
C LYS A 188 -17.72 4.12 10.51
N TYR A 189 -17.94 5.17 9.70
CA TYR A 189 -18.46 6.48 10.10
C TYR A 189 -17.64 7.33 11.10
N ARG A 190 -16.47 6.88 11.57
CA ARG A 190 -15.68 7.65 12.57
C ARG A 190 -15.30 9.05 12.11
N ARG A 191 -15.01 9.26 10.83
CA ARG A 191 -14.69 10.60 10.31
C ARG A 191 -15.81 11.61 10.56
N ASN A 192 -17.08 11.19 10.44
CA ASN A 192 -18.23 12.04 10.74
C ASN A 192 -18.35 12.31 12.26
N LEU A 193 -18.04 11.30 13.07
CA LEU A 193 -18.09 11.41 14.54
C LEU A 193 -16.97 12.27 15.13
N LYS A 194 -15.88 12.54 14.39
CA LYS A 194 -14.83 13.47 14.83
C LYS A 194 -15.36 14.87 15.12
N ALA A 195 -16.37 15.35 14.37
CA ALA A 195 -17.02 16.64 14.63
C ALA A 195 -17.73 16.68 16.00
N GLN A 196 -18.04 15.51 16.57
CA GLN A 196 -18.65 15.34 17.88
C GLN A 196 -17.60 15.01 18.97
N GLY A 197 -16.30 15.13 18.66
CA GLY A 197 -15.20 14.82 19.57
C GLY A 197 -14.93 13.32 19.76
N LEU A 198 -15.47 12.47 18.89
CA LEU A 198 -15.26 11.02 18.96
C LEU A 198 -14.22 10.57 17.92
N ASP A 199 -13.00 10.30 18.39
CA ASP A 199 -11.87 9.85 17.56
C ASP A 199 -11.93 8.37 17.17
N ASN A 200 -10.98 7.87 16.40
CA ASN A 200 -10.92 6.43 16.10
C ASN A 200 -10.75 5.61 17.40
N VAL A 201 -11.48 4.49 17.51
CA VAL A 201 -11.26 3.54 18.62
C VAL A 201 -10.14 2.57 18.27
N PRO A 202 -9.36 2.09 19.25
CA PRO A 202 -8.43 0.98 19.04
C PRO A 202 -9.21 -0.27 18.65
N ILE A 203 -8.87 -0.83 17.48
CA ILE A 203 -9.49 -2.05 16.95
C ILE A 203 -8.43 -3.07 16.60
N GLY A 204 -8.84 -4.32 16.57
CA GLY A 204 -8.03 -5.45 16.14
C GLY A 204 -8.91 -6.70 16.07
N PHE A 205 -8.34 -7.80 15.61
CA PHE A 205 -8.98 -9.10 15.61
C PHE A 205 -8.06 -10.13 16.26
N GLY A 206 -8.65 -11.22 16.71
CA GLY A 206 -7.93 -12.42 17.12
C GLY A 206 -8.25 -13.54 16.16
N GLU A 207 -7.26 -14.36 15.86
CA GLU A 207 -7.40 -15.51 14.98
C GLU A 207 -7.15 -16.81 15.75
N SER A 208 -7.79 -17.88 15.29
CA SER A 208 -7.57 -19.23 15.79
C SER A 208 -7.60 -20.16 14.59
N PHE A 209 -6.48 -20.83 14.35
CA PHE A 209 -6.35 -21.77 13.25
C PHE A 209 -6.72 -23.16 13.72
N ARG A 210 -7.51 -23.87 12.91
CA ARG A 210 -7.78 -25.29 13.09
C ARG A 210 -7.42 -26.00 11.80
N VAL A 211 -6.29 -26.70 11.82
CA VAL A 211 -5.91 -27.63 10.76
C VAL A 211 -6.86 -28.82 10.82
N ARG A 212 -7.38 -29.25 9.66
CA ARG A 212 -8.20 -30.47 9.56
C ARG A 212 -7.32 -31.69 9.42
#